data_AF-A0A955J3F3-F1
#
_entry.id   AF-A0A955J3F3-F1
#
_cell.length_a   1.000
_cell.length_b   1.000
_cell.length_c   1.000
_cell.angle_alpha   90.00
_cell.angle_beta   90.00
_cell.angle_gamma   90.00
#
_symmetry.space_group_name_H-M   'P 1'
#
loop_
_entity.id
_entity.type
_entity.pdbx_description
1 polymer ?
#
loop_
_entity_poly.entity_id
_entity_poly.type
_entity_poly.pdbx_seq_one_letter_code
_entity_poly.pdbx_strand_id
1 'polypeptide(L)'
;MRLLVISALIFILGYFSLLNPIRDSFIFVFGNLHSQARHPAFYIKEMFVFFNTLSSIRSENVKLVKDNLDLKSKLLTARLYEDENIILKTQLALKASGELDKELLLADVLGNPLDQTGQTIIVNKGFSHGVTEGSNVVL
;
A
#
# COMPACT_ATOMS: atom_id res chain seq x y z
N MET A 1 69.13 -5.95 3.73
CA MET A 1 69.73 -7.07 2.95
C MET A 1 68.76 -8.25 2.79
N ARG A 2 68.29 -8.91 3.86
CA ARG A 2 67.45 -10.14 3.75
C ARG A 2 66.13 -9.97 2.96
N LEU A 3 65.39 -8.88 3.17
CA LEU A 3 64.13 -8.61 2.45
C LEU A 3 64.33 -8.32 0.96
N LEU A 4 65.44 -7.67 0.60
CA LEU A 4 65.80 -7.42 -0.80
C LEU A 4 66.11 -8.72 -1.53
N VAL A 5 66.84 -9.63 -0.88
CA VAL A 5 67.14 -10.96 -1.43
C VAL A 5 65.85 -11.77 -1.63
N ILE A 6 64.92 -11.74 -0.67
CA ILE A 6 63.63 -12.44 -0.79
C ILE A 6 62.79 -11.84 -1.93
N SER A 7 62.72 -10.51 -2.06
CA SER A 7 61.99 -9.86 -3.16
C SER A 7 62.60 -10.15 -4.53
N ALA A 8 63.93 -10.19 -4.64
CA ALA A 8 64.63 -10.54 -5.88
C ALA A 8 64.42 -12.02 -6.24
N LEU A 9 64.39 -12.90 -5.23
CA LEU A 9 64.10 -14.32 -5.44
C LEU A 9 62.68 -14.52 -5.97
N ILE A 10 61.69 -13.85 -5.36
CA ILE A 10 60.28 -13.89 -5.82
C ILE A 10 60.16 -13.36 -7.25
N PHE A 11 60.90 -12.30 -7.59
CA PHE A 11 60.88 -11.73 -8.94
C PHE A 11 61.49 -12.68 -9.99
N ILE A 12 62.61 -13.34 -9.66
CA ILE A 12 63.26 -14.33 -10.54
C ILE A 12 62.39 -15.59 -10.68
N LEU A 13 61.83 -16.10 -9.58
CA LEU A 13 60.90 -17.24 -9.59
C LEU A 13 59.61 -16.93 -10.34
N GLY A 14 59.15 -15.68 -10.32
CA GLY A 14 58.03 -15.19 -11.11
C GLY A 14 58.36 -15.11 -12.60
N TYR A 15 59.56 -14.62 -12.96
CA TYR A 15 60.03 -14.54 -14.34
C TYR A 15 60.15 -15.93 -15.01
N PHE A 16 60.64 -16.92 -14.28
CA PHE A 16 60.75 -18.31 -14.77
C PHE A 16 59.42 -19.08 -14.78
N SER A 17 58.28 -18.45 -14.50
CA SER A 17 56.97 -19.09 -14.50
C SER A 17 56.82 -20.28 -13.52
N LEU A 18 57.78 -20.49 -12.61
CA LEU A 18 57.77 -21.56 -11.60
C LEU A 18 56.72 -21.33 -10.50
N LEU A 19 56.30 -20.07 -10.31
CA LEU A 19 55.23 -19.70 -9.38
C LEU A 19 53.83 -19.81 -10.01
N ASN A 20 53.72 -20.11 -11.31
CA ASN A 20 52.43 -20.28 -11.99
C ASN A 20 51.56 -21.37 -11.36
N PRO A 21 52.02 -22.59 -11.04
CA PRO A 21 51.15 -23.60 -10.42
C PRO A 21 50.61 -23.17 -9.05
N ILE A 22 51.36 -22.41 -8.27
CA ILE A 22 50.89 -21.86 -6.99
C ILE A 22 49.86 -20.77 -7.25
N ARG A 23 50.15 -19.84 -8.16
CA ARG A 23 49.23 -18.78 -8.57
C ARG A 23 47.92 -19.34 -9.13
N ASP A 24 47.99 -20.36 -9.99
CA ASP A 24 46.85 -21.00 -10.63
C ASP A 24 46.03 -21.80 -9.60
N SER A 25 46.69 -22.41 -8.61
CA SER A 25 46.00 -23.02 -7.47
C SER A 25 45.28 -21.99 -6.60
N PHE A 26 45.90 -20.84 -6.35
CA PHE A 26 45.25 -19.72 -5.66
C PHE A 26 44.06 -19.18 -6.47
N ILE A 27 44.21 -18.99 -7.78
CA ILE A 27 43.12 -18.54 -8.65
C ILE A 27 42.02 -19.60 -8.75
N PHE A 28 42.33 -20.89 -8.69
CA PHE A 28 41.31 -21.95 -8.71
C PHE A 28 40.51 -22.01 -7.40
N VAL A 29 41.18 -21.88 -6.25
CA VAL A 29 40.53 -21.86 -4.92
C VAL A 29 39.69 -20.61 -4.72
N PHE A 30 40.21 -19.44 -5.09
CA PHE A 30 39.53 -18.14 -4.87
C PHE A 30 38.71 -17.65 -6.07
N GLY A 31 38.93 -18.17 -7.28
CA GLY A 31 38.22 -17.75 -8.49
C GLY A 31 36.76 -18.20 -8.52
N ASN A 32 36.45 -19.32 -7.87
CA ASN A 32 35.07 -19.79 -7.69
C ASN A 32 34.25 -18.99 -6.67
N LEU A 33 34.89 -18.09 -5.91
CA LEU A 33 34.17 -17.20 -4.99
C LEU A 33 33.39 -16.11 -5.75
N HIS A 34 33.87 -15.69 -6.93
CA HIS A 34 33.24 -14.62 -7.72
C HIS A 34 31.98 -15.07 -8.46
N SER A 35 31.87 -16.34 -8.84
CA SER A 35 30.69 -16.87 -9.54
C SER A 35 29.56 -17.33 -8.61
N GLN A 36 29.86 -17.67 -7.35
CA GLN A 36 28.86 -18.11 -6.36
C GLN A 36 28.27 -17.00 -5.50
N ALA A 37 28.84 -15.78 -5.52
CA ALA A 37 28.35 -14.64 -4.73
C ALA A 37 27.02 -14.03 -5.24
N ARG A 38 26.54 -14.41 -6.43
CA ARG A 38 25.27 -13.90 -6.97
C ARG A 38 24.04 -14.52 -6.30
N HIS A 39 24.09 -15.79 -5.91
CA HIS A 39 22.96 -16.46 -5.25
C HIS A 39 22.64 -15.92 -3.84
N PRO A 40 23.60 -15.71 -2.91
CA PRO A 40 23.27 -15.25 -1.55
C PRO A 40 22.72 -13.82 -1.51
N ALA A 41 23.10 -12.94 -2.45
CA ALA A 41 22.62 -11.56 -2.49
C ALA A 41 21.11 -11.45 -2.78
N PHE A 42 20.55 -12.35 -3.60
CA PHE A 42 19.12 -12.39 -3.88
C PHE A 42 18.32 -12.83 -2.64
N TYR A 43 18.76 -13.86 -1.92
CA TYR A 43 18.08 -14.35 -0.71
C TYR A 43 18.04 -13.31 0.41
N ILE A 44 19.15 -12.57 0.62
CA ILE A 44 19.18 -11.51 1.64
C ILE A 44 18.17 -10.41 1.28
N LYS A 45 18.14 -9.98 0.01
CA LYS A 45 17.20 -8.95 -0.44
C LYS A 45 15.74 -9.40 -0.30
N GLU A 46 15.40 -10.62 -0.69
CA GLU A 46 14.04 -11.17 -0.55
C GLU A 46 13.62 -11.28 0.91
N MET A 47 14.53 -11.68 1.80
CA MET A 47 14.27 -11.75 3.22
C MET A 47 13.97 -10.36 3.82
N PHE A 48 14.75 -9.33 3.46
CA PHE A 48 14.46 -7.95 3.87
C PHE A 48 13.13 -7.45 3.33
N VAL A 49 12.80 -7.73 2.06
CA VAL A 49 11.50 -7.38 1.47
C VAL A 49 10.37 -8.07 2.22
N PHE A 50 10.50 -9.36 2.53
CA PHE A 50 9.50 -10.11 3.27
C PHE A 50 9.23 -9.51 4.66
N PHE A 51 10.28 -9.22 5.44
CA PHE A 51 10.12 -8.62 6.77
C PHE A 51 9.51 -7.22 6.72
N ASN A 52 9.90 -6.40 5.74
CA ASN A 52 9.30 -5.07 5.54
C ASN A 52 7.82 -5.18 5.17
N THR A 53 7.47 -6.07 4.25
CA THR A 53 6.07 -6.32 3.86
C THR A 53 5.25 -6.82 5.04
N LEU A 54 5.75 -7.77 5.82
CA LEU A 54 5.06 -8.28 7.01
C LEU A 54 4.82 -7.18 8.05
N SER A 55 5.80 -6.31 8.28
CA SER A 55 5.67 -5.16 9.15
C SER A 55 4.59 -4.18 8.65
N SER A 56 4.60 -3.89 7.34
CA SER A 56 3.60 -3.00 6.73
C SER A 56 2.17 -3.57 6.84
N ILE A 57 1.97 -4.85 6.56
CA ILE A 57 0.69 -5.55 6.69
C ILE A 57 0.20 -5.53 8.14
N ARG A 58 1.11 -5.73 9.10
CA ARG A 58 0.76 -5.66 10.53
C ARG A 58 0.33 -4.24 10.92
N SER A 59 1.06 -3.23 10.48
CA SER A 59 0.73 -1.82 10.74
C SER A 59 -0.63 -1.44 10.15
N GLU A 60 -0.89 -1.85 8.91
CA GLU A 60 -2.16 -1.62 8.22
C GLU A 60 -3.32 -2.31 8.93
N ASN A 61 -3.15 -3.57 9.35
CA ASN A 61 -4.17 -4.27 10.14
C ASN A 61 -4.48 -3.56 11.46
N VAL A 62 -3.47 -3.10 12.19
CA VAL A 62 -3.68 -2.34 13.44
C VAL A 62 -4.43 -1.04 13.17
N LYS A 63 -4.10 -0.34 12.08
CA LYS A 63 -4.79 0.87 11.66
C LYS A 63 -6.26 0.59 11.30
N LEU A 64 -6.52 -0.44 10.49
CA LEU A 64 -7.87 -0.82 10.09
C LEU A 64 -8.74 -1.21 11.29
N VAL A 65 -8.18 -1.94 12.26
CA VAL A 65 -8.89 -2.29 13.50
C VAL A 65 -9.23 -1.02 14.30
N LYS A 66 -8.29 -0.09 14.43
CA LYS A 66 -8.51 1.19 15.11
C LYS A 66 -9.60 2.02 14.42
N ASP A 67 -9.52 2.16 13.10
CA ASP A 67 -10.49 2.92 12.31
C ASP A 67 -11.88 2.27 12.38
N ASN A 68 -11.96 0.94 12.38
CA ASN A 68 -13.23 0.22 12.56
C ASN A 68 -13.86 0.47 13.93
N LEU A 69 -13.06 0.48 15.00
CA LEU A 69 -13.54 0.79 16.35
C LEU A 69 -14.00 2.24 16.47
N ASP A 70 -13.28 3.18 15.87
CA ASP A 70 -13.65 4.60 15.83
C ASP A 70 -14.98 4.81 15.07
N LEU A 71 -15.12 4.18 13.90
CA LEU A 71 -16.36 4.24 13.11
C LEU A 71 -17.54 3.63 13.86
N LYS A 72 -17.34 2.48 14.53
CA LYS A 72 -18.38 1.87 15.37
C LYS A 72 -18.79 2.78 16.53
N SER A 73 -17.82 3.44 17.18
CA SER A 73 -18.09 4.41 18.24
C SER A 73 -18.94 5.57 17.71
N LYS A 74 -18.52 6.20 16.60
CA LYS A 74 -19.27 7.29 15.94
C LYS A 74 -20.69 6.88 15.54
N LEU A 75 -20.86 5.66 15.03
CA LEU A 75 -22.17 5.13 14.68
C LEU A 75 -23.06 4.94 15.90
N LEU A 76 -22.52 4.43 17.01
CA LEU A 76 -23.28 4.32 18.26
C LEU A 76 -23.68 5.69 18.79
N THR A 77 -22.77 6.66 18.78
CA THR A 77 -23.07 8.04 19.18
C THR A 77 -24.15 8.66 18.30
N ALA A 78 -24.07 8.48 16.98
CA ALA A 78 -25.08 8.98 16.05
C ALA A 78 -26.47 8.38 16.33
N ARG A 79 -26.53 7.06 16.59
CA ARG A 79 -27.78 6.39 16.98
C ARG A 79 -28.33 6.91 18.30
N LEU A 80 -27.49 7.13 19.30
CA LEU A 80 -27.93 7.70 20.58
C LEU A 80 -28.54 9.08 20.39
N TYR A 81 -27.94 9.93 19.55
CA TYR A 81 -28.49 11.24 19.23
C TYR A 81 -29.78 11.15 18.41
N GLU A 82 -29.89 10.19 17.50
CA GLU A 82 -31.12 9.94 16.75
C GLU A 82 -32.25 9.50 17.69
N ASP A 83 -31.98 8.54 18.58
CA ASP A 83 -32.91 8.05 19.60
C ASP A 83 -33.35 9.18 20.54
N GLU A 84 -32.39 9.97 21.04
CA GLU A 84 -32.68 11.15 21.88
C GLU A 84 -33.56 12.15 21.14
N ASN A 85 -33.26 12.44 19.87
CA ASN A 85 -34.05 13.35 19.05
C ASN A 85 -35.48 12.82 18.82
N ILE A 86 -35.65 11.51 18.58
CA ILE A 86 -36.97 10.87 18.47
C ILE A 86 -37.76 11.01 19.79
N ILE A 87 -37.12 10.75 20.93
CA ILE A 87 -37.74 10.89 22.25
C ILE A 87 -38.16 12.34 22.48
N LEU A 88 -37.28 13.31 22.21
CA LEU A 88 -37.56 14.74 22.37
C LEU A 88 -38.71 15.20 21.47
N LYS A 89 -38.72 14.78 20.20
CA LYS A 89 -39.81 15.06 19.25
C LYS A 89 -41.15 14.52 19.75
N THR A 90 -41.13 13.30 20.30
CA THR A 90 -42.33 12.64 20.86
C THR A 90 -42.84 13.39 22.09
N GLN A 91 -41.95 13.77 23.02
CA GLN A 91 -42.30 14.50 24.24
C GLN A 91 -42.84 15.91 23.97
N LEU A 92 -42.28 16.60 22.98
CA LEU A 92 -42.71 17.94 22.60
C LEU A 92 -44.00 17.95 21.78
N ALA A 93 -44.62 16.78 21.55
CA ALA A 93 -45.78 16.61 20.66
C ALA A 93 -45.58 17.32 19.30
N LEU A 94 -44.33 17.42 18.86
CA LEU A 94 -43.96 17.82 17.52
C LEU A 94 -44.37 16.66 16.62
N LYS A 95 -45.68 16.54 16.34
CA LYS A 95 -46.21 15.66 15.30
C LYS A 95 -45.35 15.90 14.07
N ALA A 96 -44.47 14.94 13.77
CA ALA A 96 -43.58 14.85 12.62
C ALA A 96 -43.61 16.12 11.75
N SER A 97 -43.12 17.25 12.28
CA SER A 97 -43.16 18.51 11.57
C SER A 97 -41.94 18.48 10.67
N GLY A 98 -42.08 17.72 9.58
CA GLY A 98 -41.01 17.45 8.62
C GLY A 98 -40.13 16.26 9.00
N GLU A 99 -40.69 15.06 9.13
CA GLU A 99 -40.02 13.98 8.40
C GLU A 99 -40.13 14.36 6.93
N LEU A 100 -39.12 15.08 6.43
CA LEU A 100 -38.87 15.08 5.00
C LEU A 100 -38.49 13.64 4.70
N ASP A 101 -39.49 12.83 4.42
CA ASP A 101 -39.37 11.47 3.90
C ASP A 101 -38.70 11.60 2.53
N LYS A 102 -37.39 11.85 2.56
CA LYS A 102 -36.56 11.98 1.37
C LYS A 102 -36.20 10.57 0.99
N GLU A 103 -37.02 9.99 0.14
CA GLU A 103 -36.73 8.70 -0.48
C GLU A 103 -35.41 8.83 -1.24
N LEU A 104 -34.35 8.21 -0.70
CA LEU A 104 -33.02 8.25 -1.31
C LEU A 104 -32.97 7.22 -2.44
N LEU A 105 -32.83 7.70 -3.67
CA LEU A 105 -32.59 6.86 -4.83
C LEU A 105 -31.10 6.77 -5.13
N LEU A 106 -30.53 5.58 -4.99
CA LEU A 106 -29.15 5.29 -5.44
C LEU A 106 -29.09 5.27 -6.98
N ALA A 107 -28.13 6.01 -7.53
CA ALA A 107 -27.86 6.07 -8.96
C ALA A 107 -26.35 5.96 -9.20
N ASP A 108 -25.97 5.20 -10.22
CA ASP A 108 -24.58 5.06 -10.65
C ASP A 108 -24.24 6.15 -11.68
N VAL A 109 -23.04 6.72 -11.55
CA VAL A 109 -22.51 7.68 -12.51
C VAL A 109 -21.98 6.95 -13.74
N LEU A 110 -22.63 7.18 -14.89
CA LEU A 110 -22.21 6.64 -16.18
C LEU A 110 -21.12 7.49 -16.85
N GLY A 111 -20.93 8.73 -16.37
CA GLY A 111 -19.98 9.70 -16.92
C GLY A 111 -20.55 10.50 -18.09
N ASN A 112 -19.87 11.57 -18.49
CA ASN A 112 -20.26 12.35 -19.67
C ASN A 112 -19.07 12.53 -20.62
N PRO A 113 -19.00 11.76 -21.73
CA PRO A 113 -17.87 11.86 -22.66
C PRO A 113 -17.88 13.17 -23.49
N LEU A 114 -18.98 13.91 -23.50
CA LEU A 114 -19.14 15.14 -24.28
C LEU A 114 -18.81 16.41 -23.48
N ASP A 115 -18.75 16.32 -22.15
CA ASP A 115 -18.43 17.44 -21.27
C ASP A 115 -17.00 17.31 -20.71
N GLN A 116 -16.08 18.10 -21.27
CA GLN A 116 -14.69 18.18 -20.81
C GLN A 116 -14.50 19.08 -19.57
N THR A 117 -15.55 19.81 -19.16
CA THR A 117 -15.49 20.76 -18.04
C THR A 117 -15.86 20.13 -16.70
N GLY A 118 -16.40 18.91 -16.72
CA GLY A 118 -16.85 18.19 -15.52
C GLY A 118 -18.08 18.81 -14.85
N GLN A 119 -18.81 19.68 -15.55
CA GLN A 119 -19.98 20.38 -15.01
C GLN A 119 -21.25 19.51 -15.05
N THR A 120 -21.25 18.48 -15.89
CA THR A 120 -22.42 17.64 -16.14
C THR A 120 -22.07 16.17 -15.98
N ILE A 121 -22.89 15.43 -15.25
CA ILE A 121 -22.78 13.97 -15.08
C ILE A 121 -24.04 13.30 -15.60
N ILE A 122 -23.88 12.16 -16.29
CA ILE A 122 -25.00 11.30 -16.68
C ILE A 122 -25.07 10.18 -15.65
N VAL A 123 -26.27 9.91 -15.16
CA VAL A 123 -26.55 8.85 -14.18
C VAL A 123 -27.50 7.81 -14.79
N ASN A 124 -27.51 6.60 -14.23
CA ASN A 124 -28.36 5.50 -14.72
C ASN A 124 -29.83 5.57 -14.27
N LYS A 125 -30.26 6.68 -13.65
CA LYS A 125 -31.64 6.93 -13.19
C LYS A 125 -32.20 8.19 -13.84
N GLY A 126 -33.51 8.23 -14.01
CA GLY A 126 -34.20 9.33 -14.69
C GLY A 126 -35.68 9.33 -14.35
N PHE A 127 -36.49 9.97 -15.19
CA PHE A 127 -37.93 10.20 -14.94
C PHE A 127 -38.72 8.92 -14.61
N SER A 128 -38.42 7.80 -15.29
CA SER A 128 -39.08 6.50 -15.03
C SER A 128 -38.81 5.94 -13.63
N HIS A 129 -37.80 6.48 -12.93
CA HIS A 129 -37.41 6.11 -11.57
C HIS A 129 -37.79 7.19 -10.55
N GLY A 130 -38.62 8.17 -10.93
CA GLY A 130 -39.06 9.27 -10.06
C GLY A 130 -38.11 10.47 -9.98
N VAL A 131 -37.00 10.46 -10.73
CA VAL A 131 -36.07 11.60 -10.78
C VAL A 131 -36.66 12.70 -11.65
N THR A 132 -36.88 13.87 -11.07
CA THR A 132 -37.41 15.06 -11.76
C THR A 132 -36.43 16.23 -11.68
N GLU A 133 -36.56 17.20 -12.58
CA GLU A 133 -35.78 18.44 -12.51
C GLU A 133 -36.01 19.14 -11.15
N GLY A 134 -34.93 19.56 -10.50
CA GLY A 134 -34.97 20.10 -9.13
C GLY A 134 -34.81 19.05 -8.02
N SER A 135 -34.66 17.77 -8.35
CA SER A 135 -34.24 16.74 -7.38
C SER A 135 -32.85 17.05 -6.83
N ASN A 136 -32.66 16.89 -5.51
CA ASN A 136 -31.38 17.09 -4.88
C ASN A 136 -30.45 15.90 -5.15
N VAL A 137 -29.20 16.18 -5.49
CA VAL A 137 -28.15 15.16 -5.69
C VAL A 137 -27.10 15.33 -4.60
N VAL A 138 -26.68 14.21 -4.02
CA VAL A 138 -25.56 14.15 -3.06
C VAL A 138 -24.52 13.21 -3.67
N LEU A 139 -23.30 13.72 -3.86
CA LEU A 139 -22.15 12.99 -4.40
C LEU A 139 -21.24 12.49 -3.26
#